data_AF-A0A533I2L6-F1
#
_entry.id   AF-A0A533I2L6-F1
#
_cell.length_a   1.000
_cell.length_b   1.000
_cell.length_c   1.000
_cell.angle_alpha   90.00
_cell.angle_beta   90.00
_cell.angle_gamma   90.00
#
_symmetry.space_group_name_H-M   'P 1'
#
loop_
_entity.id
_entity.type
_entity.pdbx_description
1 polymer ?
#
loop_
_entity_poly.entity_id
_entity_poly.type
_entity_poly.pdbx_seq_one_letter_code
_entity_poly.pdbx_strand_id
1 'polypeptide(L)'
;MTASFRLSAHLGYLFNEMPLLDRFAAARSAGFDGVEYPAPYVIPPDDLRRLLQRAGLPYVQFGLTNGDASKGEKGIGIFPDRRAEFRAALDQGLSYAEVTGTTMLHAMAGILPRAMRRPEHRACYVENLSLAATEAKKRGITIIVEAMSPSAVPDYFMASPAEARELIDEAGNDNLGLLLDVFHCAAIGANPVQEIAAQSGSLAHVHVADYPDRHEPGSANIDFDAVLAALRDAGYSGFIGGEYSPAGETAAGLGWLERFRSAKEDPNAV
;
A
#
# COMPACT_ATOMS: atom_id res chain seq x y z
N MET A 1 -7.85 24.73 8.96
CA MET A 1 -8.83 23.68 8.61
C MET A 1 -8.11 22.37 8.86
N THR A 2 -8.56 21.56 9.83
CA THR A 2 -7.97 20.23 10.05
C THR A 2 -8.28 19.37 8.83
N ALA A 3 -7.25 18.84 8.17
CA ALA A 3 -7.42 18.01 6.99
C ALA A 3 -8.01 16.66 7.41
N SER A 4 -9.19 16.33 6.86
CA SER A 4 -9.76 14.98 6.97
C SER A 4 -9.03 14.06 6.00
N PHE A 5 -8.65 12.86 6.43
CA PHE A 5 -7.98 11.90 5.56
C PHE A 5 -8.96 11.34 4.52
N ARG A 6 -8.46 11.08 3.31
CA ARG A 6 -9.20 10.32 2.30
C ARG A 6 -9.02 8.84 2.58
N LEU A 7 -10.10 8.07 2.49
CA LEU A 7 -10.08 6.65 2.84
C LEU A 7 -10.29 5.78 1.60
N SER A 8 -9.49 4.73 1.45
CA SER A 8 -9.61 3.77 0.36
C SER A 8 -9.97 2.36 0.86
N ALA A 9 -10.86 1.69 0.13
CA ALA A 9 -11.20 0.31 0.40
C ALA A 9 -10.22 -0.62 -0.32
N HIS A 10 -9.54 -1.49 0.42
CA HIS A 10 -8.70 -2.52 -0.17
C HIS A 10 -9.53 -3.76 -0.54
N LEU A 11 -10.02 -3.81 -1.78
CA LEU A 11 -11.00 -4.79 -2.28
C LEU A 11 -10.49 -6.23 -2.34
N GLY A 12 -9.19 -6.46 -2.11
CA GLY A 12 -8.63 -7.79 -1.90
C GLY A 12 -9.00 -8.39 -0.54
N TYR A 13 -9.30 -7.54 0.45
CA TYR A 13 -9.68 -7.97 1.80
C TYR A 13 -11.13 -7.61 2.13
N LEU A 14 -11.57 -6.41 1.75
CA LEU A 14 -12.92 -5.91 2.04
C LEU A 14 -13.93 -6.37 1.00
N PHE A 15 -15.17 -6.57 1.45
CA PHE A 15 -16.31 -6.99 0.63
C PHE A 15 -16.11 -8.37 -0.04
N ASN A 16 -15.36 -9.26 0.62
CA ASN A 16 -15.10 -10.61 0.11
C ASN A 16 -16.35 -11.52 0.12
N GLU A 17 -17.44 -11.09 0.77
CA GLU A 17 -18.75 -11.74 0.79
C GLU A 17 -19.51 -11.61 -0.54
N MET A 18 -18.97 -10.83 -1.50
CA MET A 18 -19.55 -10.63 -2.83
C MET A 18 -18.51 -10.74 -3.97
N PRO A 19 -18.97 -10.93 -5.22
CA PRO A 19 -18.08 -10.97 -6.39
C PRO A 19 -17.26 -9.69 -6.55
N LEU A 20 -16.01 -9.82 -7.03
CA LEU A 20 -15.04 -8.72 -7.15
C LEU A 20 -15.60 -7.45 -7.82
N LEU A 21 -16.38 -7.62 -8.90
CA LEU A 21 -16.88 -6.47 -9.67
C LEU A 21 -17.93 -5.66 -8.89
N ASP A 22 -18.67 -6.31 -7.99
CA ASP A 22 -19.70 -5.67 -7.17
C ASP A 22 -19.08 -4.86 -6.00
N ARG A 23 -17.86 -5.21 -5.60
CA ARG A 23 -17.14 -4.57 -4.48
C ARG A 23 -16.84 -3.09 -4.74
N PHE A 24 -16.67 -2.68 -5.99
CA PHE A 24 -16.45 -1.27 -6.36
C PHE A 24 -17.66 -0.40 -5.99
N ALA A 25 -18.86 -0.89 -6.29
CA ALA A 25 -20.10 -0.20 -5.93
C ALA A 25 -20.33 -0.25 -4.42
N ALA A 26 -20.06 -1.40 -3.78
CA ALA A 26 -20.17 -1.53 -2.32
C ALA A 26 -19.25 -0.55 -1.56
N ALA A 27 -18.00 -0.39 -2.00
CA ALA A 27 -17.07 0.59 -1.43
C ALA A 27 -17.61 2.03 -1.54
N ARG A 28 -18.22 2.39 -2.68
CA ARG A 28 -18.84 3.72 -2.83
C ARG A 28 -20.02 3.89 -1.87
N SER A 29 -20.92 2.91 -1.81
CA SER A 29 -22.09 2.93 -0.94
C SER A 29 -21.71 3.00 0.54
N ALA A 30 -20.60 2.36 0.91
CA ALA A 30 -20.04 2.39 2.24
C ALA A 30 -19.33 3.71 2.62
N GLY A 31 -19.16 4.62 1.65
CA GLY A 31 -18.59 5.95 1.90
C GLY A 31 -17.06 6.02 1.81
N PHE A 32 -16.40 5.11 1.08
CA PHE A 32 -14.98 5.28 0.76
C PHE A 32 -14.76 6.36 -0.32
N ASP A 33 -13.58 6.99 -0.31
CA ASP A 33 -13.17 8.02 -1.26
C ASP A 33 -12.32 7.47 -2.42
N GLY A 34 -11.94 6.20 -2.36
CA GLY A 34 -11.15 5.50 -3.36
C GLY A 34 -11.17 3.99 -3.14
N VAL A 35 -10.57 3.24 -4.08
CA VAL A 35 -10.41 1.78 -3.98
C VAL A 35 -9.00 1.37 -4.33
N GLU A 36 -8.63 0.19 -3.83
CA GLU A 36 -7.36 -0.48 -4.10
C GLU A 36 -7.62 -1.97 -4.34
N TYR A 37 -6.85 -2.58 -5.22
CA TYR A 37 -6.88 -4.02 -5.46
C TYR A 37 -5.50 -4.39 -5.99
N PRO A 38 -4.70 -5.21 -5.30
CA PRO A 38 -3.25 -5.25 -5.54
C PRO A 38 -2.87 -5.94 -6.84
N ALA A 39 -3.75 -6.78 -7.42
CA ALA A 39 -3.47 -7.57 -8.61
C ALA A 39 -4.61 -7.47 -9.65
N PRO A 40 -4.80 -6.33 -10.33
CA PRO A 40 -5.96 -6.08 -11.18
C PRO A 40 -5.96 -6.78 -12.54
N TYR A 41 -4.86 -7.45 -12.91
CA TYR A 41 -4.62 -7.94 -14.27
C TYR A 41 -5.62 -8.98 -14.78
N VAL A 42 -6.47 -9.54 -13.91
CA VAL A 42 -7.61 -10.39 -14.30
C VAL A 42 -8.77 -9.59 -14.91
N ILE A 43 -8.79 -8.27 -14.71
CA ILE A 43 -9.76 -7.32 -15.26
C ILE A 43 -9.08 -6.54 -16.38
N PRO A 44 -9.59 -6.54 -17.63
CA PRO A 44 -9.09 -5.67 -18.67
C PRO A 44 -9.11 -4.19 -18.24
N PRO A 45 -8.10 -3.38 -18.58
CA PRO A 45 -7.97 -2.02 -18.05
C PRO A 45 -9.16 -1.11 -18.40
N ASP A 46 -9.75 -1.29 -19.59
CA ASP A 46 -10.95 -0.57 -20.01
C ASP A 46 -12.19 -0.95 -19.19
N ASP A 47 -12.32 -2.22 -18.79
CA ASP A 47 -13.39 -2.67 -17.91
C ASP A 47 -13.20 -2.07 -16.51
N LEU A 48 -11.97 -2.08 -15.98
CA LEU A 48 -11.70 -1.47 -14.69
C LEU A 48 -11.97 0.04 -14.70
N ARG A 49 -11.54 0.76 -15.74
CA ARG A 49 -11.87 2.18 -15.93
C ARG A 49 -13.38 2.41 -15.88
N ARG A 50 -14.18 1.58 -16.55
CA ARG A 50 -15.66 1.69 -16.51
C ARG A 50 -16.22 1.43 -15.11
N LEU A 51 -15.70 0.45 -14.37
CA LEU A 51 -16.10 0.17 -13.00
C LEU A 51 -15.83 1.36 -12.08
N LEU A 52 -14.62 1.93 -12.17
CA LEU A 52 -14.20 3.11 -11.41
C LEU A 52 -15.09 4.33 -11.72
N GLN A 53 -15.37 4.58 -13.01
CA GLN A 53 -16.27 5.66 -13.43
C GLN A 53 -17.69 5.48 -12.91
N ARG A 54 -18.24 4.26 -12.96
CA ARG A 54 -19.57 3.95 -12.45
C ARG A 54 -19.67 4.10 -10.94
N ALA A 55 -18.63 3.68 -10.21
CA ALA A 55 -18.55 3.86 -8.76
C ALA A 55 -18.24 5.31 -8.37
N GLY A 56 -17.69 6.12 -9.28
CA GLY A 56 -17.22 7.47 -8.98
C GLY A 56 -16.08 7.46 -7.96
N LEU A 57 -15.17 6.47 -8.07
CA LEU A 57 -14.03 6.29 -7.18
C LEU A 57 -12.72 6.26 -7.98
N PRO A 58 -11.66 6.97 -7.53
CA PRO A 58 -10.32 6.80 -8.07
C PRO A 58 -9.74 5.44 -7.66
N TYR A 59 -8.82 4.96 -8.48
CA TYR A 59 -8.02 3.77 -8.17
C TYR A 59 -6.68 4.20 -7.61
N VAL A 60 -6.53 4.03 -6.29
CA VAL A 60 -5.48 4.70 -5.51
C VAL A 60 -4.10 4.10 -5.80
N GLN A 61 -3.98 2.77 -5.75
CA GLN A 61 -2.76 2.06 -6.11
C GLN A 61 -3.06 0.61 -6.54
N PHE A 62 -2.10 0.00 -7.22
CA PHE A 62 -1.98 -1.45 -7.38
C PHE A 62 -0.53 -1.90 -7.52
N GLY A 63 -0.26 -3.20 -7.42
CA GLY A 63 1.08 -3.76 -7.57
C GLY A 63 1.43 -4.12 -9.01
N LEU A 64 2.72 -4.05 -9.35
CA LEU A 64 3.26 -4.69 -10.55
C LEU A 64 2.95 -6.20 -10.54
N THR A 65 3.06 -6.88 -11.69
CA THR A 65 2.97 -8.34 -11.69
C THR A 65 4.12 -8.94 -10.87
N ASN A 66 3.77 -9.84 -9.95
CA ASN A 66 4.62 -10.24 -8.82
C ASN A 66 5.26 -11.61 -9.00
N GLY A 67 5.41 -12.07 -10.25
CA GLY A 67 5.84 -13.42 -10.58
C GLY A 67 4.70 -14.45 -10.47
N ASP A 68 5.06 -15.67 -10.12
CA ASP A 68 4.21 -16.85 -10.08
C ASP A 68 3.68 -17.12 -8.66
N ALA A 69 2.44 -16.69 -8.41
CA ALA A 69 1.76 -16.90 -7.12
C ALA A 69 1.63 -18.39 -6.75
N SER A 70 1.60 -19.32 -7.72
CA SER A 70 1.53 -20.76 -7.44
C SER A 70 2.81 -21.31 -6.80
N LYS A 71 3.91 -20.59 -6.94
CA LYS A 71 5.20 -20.87 -6.29
C LYS A 71 5.40 -20.08 -5.00
N GLY A 72 4.37 -19.33 -4.57
CA GLY A 72 4.45 -18.45 -3.41
C GLY A 72 5.30 -17.20 -3.66
N GLU A 73 5.50 -16.79 -4.92
CA GLU A 73 6.23 -15.56 -5.21
C GLU A 73 5.43 -14.33 -4.79
N LYS A 74 6.13 -13.32 -4.27
CA LYS A 74 5.56 -12.03 -3.87
C LYS A 74 6.49 -10.91 -4.28
N GLY A 75 6.63 -10.74 -5.59
CA GLY A 75 7.52 -9.76 -6.20
C GLY A 75 8.78 -10.40 -6.77
N ILE A 76 9.37 -9.69 -7.73
CA ILE A 76 10.53 -10.17 -8.50
C ILE A 76 11.66 -9.13 -8.60
N GLY A 77 11.50 -7.99 -7.90
CA GLY A 77 12.41 -6.85 -7.99
C GLY A 77 13.85 -7.13 -7.55
N ILE A 78 14.08 -8.12 -6.69
CA ILE A 78 15.41 -8.43 -6.15
C ILE A 78 16.23 -9.43 -6.97
N PHE A 79 15.67 -10.04 -8.03
CA PHE A 79 16.28 -11.17 -8.72
C PHE A 79 17.06 -10.73 -9.98
N PRO A 80 18.41 -10.80 -9.98
CA PRO A 80 19.25 -10.31 -11.08
C PRO A 80 18.96 -10.96 -12.44
N ASP A 81 18.59 -12.23 -12.44
CA ASP A 81 18.25 -13.06 -13.59
C ASP A 81 16.84 -12.77 -14.14
N ARG A 82 16.00 -12.04 -13.39
CA ARG A 82 14.62 -11.69 -13.77
C ARG A 82 14.43 -10.20 -14.09
N ARG A 83 15.51 -9.43 -14.27
CA ARG A 83 15.43 -8.00 -14.65
C ARG A 83 14.58 -7.75 -15.90
N ALA A 84 14.66 -8.62 -16.90
CA ALA A 84 13.86 -8.49 -18.12
C ALA A 84 12.35 -8.68 -17.83
N GLU A 85 12.01 -9.61 -16.94
CA GLU A 85 10.64 -9.85 -16.51
C GLU A 85 10.11 -8.68 -15.67
N PHE A 86 10.92 -8.13 -14.76
CA PHE A 86 10.58 -6.93 -14.01
C PHE A 86 10.29 -5.73 -14.94
N ARG A 87 11.09 -5.55 -15.99
CA ARG A 87 10.86 -4.49 -16.99
C ARG A 87 9.53 -4.68 -17.74
N ALA A 88 9.23 -5.91 -18.14
CA ALA A 88 7.95 -6.21 -18.78
C ALA A 88 6.76 -5.97 -17.82
N ALA A 89 6.90 -6.35 -16.55
CA ALA A 89 5.91 -6.09 -15.51
C ALA A 89 5.69 -4.59 -15.29
N LEU A 90 6.77 -3.81 -15.27
CA LEU A 90 6.72 -2.35 -15.19
C LEU A 90 6.00 -1.75 -16.40
N ASP A 91 6.37 -2.14 -17.63
CA ASP A 91 5.74 -1.62 -18.86
C ASP A 91 4.23 -1.92 -18.88
N GLN A 92 3.85 -3.14 -18.50
CA GLN A 92 2.45 -3.54 -18.36
C GLN A 92 1.73 -2.70 -17.30
N GLY A 93 2.32 -2.55 -16.11
CA GLY A 93 1.75 -1.79 -15.00
C GLY A 93 1.55 -0.31 -15.35
N LEU A 94 2.54 0.32 -15.97
CA LEU A 94 2.46 1.72 -16.42
C LEU A 94 1.38 1.93 -17.49
N SER A 95 1.28 1.01 -18.46
CA SER A 95 0.23 1.05 -19.49
C SER A 95 -1.18 0.86 -18.89
N TYR A 96 -1.29 -0.04 -17.91
CA TYR A 96 -2.55 -0.26 -17.20
C TYR A 96 -2.96 0.97 -16.39
N ALA A 97 -2.00 1.60 -15.69
CA ALA A 97 -2.20 2.81 -14.88
C ALA A 97 -2.67 4.01 -15.72
N GLU A 98 -2.13 4.19 -16.93
CA GLU A 98 -2.57 5.24 -17.86
C GLU A 98 -4.06 5.12 -18.22
N VAL A 99 -4.55 3.90 -18.43
CA VAL A 99 -5.97 3.67 -18.74
C VAL A 99 -6.85 3.86 -17.50
N THR A 100 -6.42 3.40 -16.34
CA THR A 100 -7.21 3.47 -15.10
C THR A 100 -7.15 4.82 -14.41
N GLY A 101 -6.19 5.68 -14.81
CA GLY A 101 -5.91 6.95 -14.14
C GLY A 101 -5.23 6.79 -12.77
N THR A 102 -4.55 5.66 -12.54
CA THR A 102 -3.85 5.39 -11.28
C THR A 102 -2.50 6.08 -11.24
N THR A 103 -2.16 6.68 -10.10
CA THR A 103 -0.92 7.46 -9.94
C THR A 103 0.09 6.82 -8.99
N MET A 104 -0.18 5.65 -8.44
CA MET A 104 0.74 4.93 -7.55
C MET A 104 0.83 3.44 -7.90
N LEU A 105 2.05 2.92 -8.05
CA LEU A 105 2.30 1.51 -8.32
C LEU A 105 3.27 0.91 -7.31
N HIS A 106 2.91 -0.23 -6.72
CA HIS A 106 3.77 -0.96 -5.80
C HIS A 106 4.71 -1.91 -6.57
N ALA A 107 6.01 -1.67 -6.48
CA ALA A 107 7.04 -2.57 -7.01
C ALA A 107 7.51 -3.55 -5.91
N MET A 108 6.88 -4.72 -5.79
CA MET A 108 7.24 -5.69 -4.73
C MET A 108 8.66 -6.25 -4.93
N ALA A 109 9.39 -6.37 -3.83
CA ALA A 109 10.79 -6.78 -3.83
C ALA A 109 10.98 -8.26 -4.16
N GLY A 110 10.31 -9.14 -3.40
CA GLY A 110 10.42 -10.60 -3.52
C GLY A 110 10.74 -11.29 -2.21
N ILE A 111 10.56 -12.61 -2.21
CA ILE A 111 10.83 -13.49 -1.07
C ILE A 111 12.14 -14.25 -1.31
N LEU A 112 13.08 -14.12 -0.38
CA LEU A 112 14.36 -14.82 -0.44
C LEU A 112 14.90 -15.01 0.98
N PRO A 113 15.15 -16.25 1.44
CA PRO A 113 15.67 -16.50 2.78
C PRO A 113 16.95 -15.71 3.06
N ARG A 114 17.08 -15.16 4.27
CA ARG A 114 18.21 -14.28 4.63
C ARG A 114 19.58 -14.92 4.36
N ALA A 115 19.70 -16.23 4.57
CA ALA A 115 20.93 -16.99 4.33
C ALA A 115 21.32 -17.08 2.84
N MET A 116 20.38 -16.88 1.92
CA MET A 116 20.60 -16.93 0.46
C MET A 116 20.85 -15.55 -0.14
N ARG A 117 20.62 -14.47 0.63
CA ARG A 117 20.78 -13.09 0.15
C ARG A 117 22.26 -12.77 -0.04
N ARG A 118 22.54 -12.15 -1.19
CA ARG A 118 23.83 -11.63 -1.62
C ARG A 118 23.71 -10.13 -1.95
N PRO A 119 24.79 -9.33 -1.88
CA PRO A 119 24.75 -7.90 -2.19
C PRO A 119 24.11 -7.57 -3.55
N GLU A 120 24.27 -8.44 -4.54
CA GLU A 120 23.67 -8.30 -5.87
C GLU A 120 22.14 -8.22 -5.88
N HIS A 121 21.44 -8.82 -4.90
CA HIS A 121 19.98 -8.75 -4.83
C HIS A 121 19.52 -7.35 -4.42
N ARG A 122 20.25 -6.74 -3.48
CA ARG A 122 20.00 -5.37 -3.06
C ARG A 122 20.31 -4.39 -4.19
N ALA A 123 21.47 -4.56 -4.84
CA ALA A 123 21.85 -3.75 -5.99
C ALA A 123 20.83 -3.87 -7.14
N CYS A 124 20.37 -5.10 -7.43
CA CYS A 124 19.32 -5.33 -8.43
C CYS A 124 18.02 -4.61 -8.09
N TYR A 125 17.61 -4.63 -6.81
CA TYR A 125 16.38 -3.96 -6.40
C TYR A 125 16.48 -2.44 -6.52
N VAL A 126 17.59 -1.85 -6.07
CA VAL A 126 17.86 -0.41 -6.23
C VAL A 126 17.87 0.00 -7.71
N GLU A 127 18.54 -0.76 -8.57
CA GLU A 127 18.54 -0.54 -10.02
C GLU A 127 17.12 -0.58 -10.61
N ASN A 128 16.33 -1.58 -10.20
CA ASN A 128 14.95 -1.77 -10.66
C ASN A 128 14.03 -0.65 -10.16
N LEU A 129 14.16 -0.21 -8.91
CA LEU A 129 13.42 0.94 -8.37
C LEU A 129 13.77 2.23 -9.11
N SER A 130 15.05 2.49 -9.37
CA SER A 130 15.48 3.69 -10.09
C SER A 130 14.97 3.72 -11.54
N LEU A 131 14.99 2.56 -12.20
CA LEU A 131 14.40 2.39 -13.53
C LEU A 131 12.87 2.61 -13.49
N ALA A 132 12.18 1.96 -12.56
CA ALA A 132 10.74 2.09 -12.40
C ALA A 132 10.33 3.55 -12.15
N ALA A 133 11.03 4.23 -11.26
CA ALA A 133 10.80 5.64 -10.96
C ALA A 133 11.02 6.53 -12.19
N THR A 134 12.10 6.30 -12.94
CA THR A 134 12.41 7.06 -14.17
C THR A 134 11.31 6.91 -15.23
N GLU A 135 10.82 5.70 -15.46
CA GLU A 135 9.76 5.44 -16.44
C GLU A 135 8.38 5.91 -15.95
N ALA A 136 8.10 5.77 -14.66
CA ALA A 136 6.87 6.23 -14.03
C ALA A 136 6.76 7.77 -14.02
N LYS A 137 7.88 8.48 -13.83
CA LYS A 137 7.92 9.95 -13.78
C LYS A 137 7.43 10.60 -15.07
N LYS A 138 7.70 9.97 -16.22
CA LYS A 138 7.22 10.41 -17.54
C LYS A 138 5.69 10.49 -17.62
N ARG A 139 5.00 9.79 -16.72
CA ARG A 139 3.54 9.62 -16.67
C ARG A 139 2.93 10.23 -15.41
N GLY A 140 3.72 10.89 -14.57
CA GLY A 140 3.27 11.43 -13.29
C GLY A 140 2.87 10.35 -12.27
N ILE A 141 3.50 9.16 -12.35
CA ILE A 141 3.25 8.04 -11.45
C ILE A 141 4.35 7.96 -10.38
N THR A 142 3.95 7.73 -9.14
CA THR A 142 4.84 7.41 -8.01
C THR A 142 5.00 5.90 -7.90
N ILE A 143 6.23 5.44 -7.71
CA ILE A 143 6.49 4.04 -7.34
C ILE A 143 6.54 3.97 -5.81
N ILE A 144 5.75 3.08 -5.23
CA ILE A 144 5.70 2.87 -3.78
C ILE A 144 6.39 1.57 -3.39
N VAL A 145 7.03 1.57 -2.23
CA VAL A 145 7.74 0.43 -1.64
C VAL A 145 7.19 0.17 -0.26
N GLU A 146 6.89 -1.08 0.04
CA GLU A 146 6.33 -1.52 1.32
C GLU A 146 7.21 -2.59 1.96
N ALA A 147 7.49 -2.43 3.26
CA ALA A 147 8.06 -3.49 4.07
C ALA A 147 6.96 -4.39 4.65
N MET A 148 7.21 -5.70 4.69
CA MET A 148 6.22 -6.68 5.17
C MET A 148 6.80 -7.47 6.35
N SER A 149 6.01 -7.60 7.42
CA SER A 149 6.45 -8.32 8.62
C SER A 149 6.68 -9.81 8.35
N PRO A 150 7.68 -10.45 8.99
CA PRO A 150 7.96 -11.88 8.81
C PRO A 150 6.80 -12.80 9.23
N SER A 151 5.93 -12.33 10.14
CA SER A 151 4.73 -13.05 10.54
C SER A 151 3.68 -13.14 9.44
N ALA A 152 3.65 -12.16 8.53
CA ALA A 152 2.70 -12.10 7.43
C ALA A 152 3.30 -12.64 6.13
N VAL A 153 4.56 -12.28 5.84
CA VAL A 153 5.29 -12.74 4.65
C VAL A 153 6.70 -13.17 5.06
N PRO A 154 6.87 -14.44 5.46
CA PRO A 154 8.18 -14.99 5.79
C PRO A 154 9.18 -14.76 4.66
N ASP A 155 10.42 -14.43 5.05
CA ASP A 155 11.55 -14.22 4.13
C ASP A 155 11.38 -13.11 3.08
N TYR A 156 10.37 -12.23 3.20
CA TYR A 156 10.28 -11.02 2.37
C TYR A 156 11.53 -10.14 2.53
N PHE A 157 11.95 -9.47 1.46
CA PHE A 157 13.29 -8.87 1.37
C PHE A 157 13.57 -7.79 2.43
N MET A 158 12.55 -7.04 2.84
CA MET A 158 12.65 -5.97 3.84
C MET A 158 11.48 -6.05 4.82
N ALA A 159 11.79 -5.96 6.11
CA ALA A 159 10.83 -6.21 7.19
C ALA A 159 10.42 -4.95 7.95
N SER A 160 11.16 -3.84 7.81
CA SER A 160 10.86 -2.59 8.50
C SER A 160 10.74 -1.38 7.55
N PRO A 161 9.96 -0.35 7.93
CA PRO A 161 9.88 0.91 7.18
C PRO A 161 11.26 1.56 6.95
N ALA A 162 12.15 1.48 7.95
CA ALA A 162 13.52 2.00 7.84
C ALA A 162 14.33 1.28 6.74
N GLU A 163 14.25 -0.05 6.66
CA GLU A 163 14.92 -0.81 5.59
C GLU A 163 14.36 -0.44 4.21
N ALA A 164 13.04 -0.26 4.09
CA ALA A 164 12.43 0.20 2.85
C ALA A 164 12.89 1.62 2.48
N ARG A 165 13.00 2.52 3.47
CA ARG A 165 13.48 3.89 3.27
C ARG A 165 14.93 3.93 2.80
N GLU A 166 15.82 3.11 3.36
CA GLU A 166 17.21 3.00 2.89
C GLU A 166 17.30 2.62 1.41
N LEU A 167 16.42 1.74 0.93
CA LEU A 167 16.37 1.31 -0.47
C LEU A 167 15.82 2.41 -1.38
N ILE A 168 14.81 3.15 -0.92
CA ILE A 168 14.25 4.32 -1.62
C ILE A 168 15.33 5.41 -1.77
N ASP A 169 16.00 5.76 -0.66
CA ASP A 169 17.01 6.82 -0.64
C ASP A 169 18.21 6.46 -1.52
N GLU A 170 18.62 5.19 -1.55
CA GLU A 170 19.71 4.74 -2.41
C GLU A 170 19.35 4.76 -3.90
N ALA A 171 18.10 4.46 -4.26
CA ALA A 171 17.64 4.58 -5.64
C ALA A 171 17.60 6.06 -6.10
N GLY A 172 17.33 6.99 -5.18
CA GLY A 172 17.60 8.41 -5.36
C GLY A 172 16.62 9.19 -6.25
N ASN A 173 15.42 8.66 -6.49
CA ASN A 173 14.39 9.31 -7.30
C ASN A 173 13.33 10.01 -6.44
N ASP A 174 12.87 11.19 -6.86
CA ASP A 174 11.88 12.02 -6.14
C ASP A 174 10.43 11.50 -6.22
N ASN A 175 10.14 10.58 -7.15
CA ASN A 175 8.85 9.91 -7.28
C ASN A 175 8.88 8.45 -6.75
N LEU A 176 9.81 8.15 -5.84
CA LEU A 176 9.75 6.97 -4.98
C LEU A 176 9.17 7.36 -3.63
N GLY A 177 8.28 6.54 -3.09
CA GLY A 177 7.65 6.78 -1.80
C GLY A 177 7.48 5.51 -0.97
N LEU A 178 7.39 5.70 0.34
CA LEU A 178 7.11 4.63 1.28
C LEU A 178 5.59 4.41 1.36
N LEU A 179 5.16 3.16 1.23
CA LEU A 179 3.89 2.68 1.75
C LEU A 179 4.16 2.16 3.16
N LEU A 180 3.60 2.84 4.17
CA LEU A 180 3.69 2.40 5.56
C LEU A 180 2.40 1.67 5.95
N ASP A 181 2.49 0.35 6.13
CA ASP A 181 1.41 -0.44 6.74
C ASP A 181 1.61 -0.50 8.26
N VAL A 182 0.68 0.10 8.99
CA VAL A 182 0.65 0.18 10.45
C VAL A 182 0.65 -1.21 11.10
N PHE A 183 0.00 -2.20 10.47
CA PHE A 183 -0.01 -3.57 10.97
C PHE A 183 1.39 -4.19 10.92
N HIS A 184 2.11 -4.02 9.81
CA HIS A 184 3.46 -4.56 9.67
C HIS A 184 4.44 -3.93 10.68
N CYS A 185 4.31 -2.63 10.96
CA CYS A 185 5.07 -1.96 12.02
C CYS A 185 4.82 -2.60 13.40
N ALA A 186 3.55 -2.76 13.80
CA ALA A 186 3.21 -3.36 15.08
C ALA A 186 3.68 -4.82 15.18
N ALA A 187 3.56 -5.58 14.08
CA ALA A 187 3.90 -6.99 14.03
C ALA A 187 5.41 -7.29 14.17
N ILE A 188 6.28 -6.31 13.91
CA ILE A 188 7.73 -6.42 14.19
C ILE A 188 8.11 -5.83 15.56
N GLY A 189 7.13 -5.41 16.36
CA GLY A 189 7.33 -4.78 17.66
C GLY A 189 7.75 -3.30 17.59
N ALA A 190 7.64 -2.66 16.42
CA ALA A 190 7.87 -1.23 16.28
C ALA A 190 6.65 -0.43 16.75
N ASN A 191 6.87 0.81 17.18
CA ASN A 191 5.78 1.73 17.52
C ASN A 191 5.35 2.49 16.25
N PRO A 192 4.12 2.31 15.75
CA PRO A 192 3.68 2.95 14.50
C PRO A 192 3.77 4.48 14.53
N VAL A 193 3.52 5.12 15.67
CA VAL A 193 3.61 6.60 15.82
C VAL A 193 5.04 7.08 15.63
N GLN A 194 6.01 6.37 16.20
CA GLN A 194 7.43 6.71 16.05
C GLN A 194 7.91 6.46 14.63
N GLU A 195 7.46 5.37 13.99
CA GLU A 195 7.78 5.10 12.60
C GLU A 195 7.21 6.18 11.67
N ILE A 196 5.95 6.59 11.84
CA ILE A 196 5.36 7.67 11.05
C ILE A 196 6.16 8.96 11.17
N ALA A 197 6.57 9.33 12.39
CA ALA A 197 7.41 10.50 12.60
C ALA A 197 8.79 10.37 11.93
N ALA A 198 9.43 9.20 12.04
CA ALA A 198 10.73 8.92 11.44
C ALA A 198 10.69 8.92 9.90
N GLN A 199 9.55 8.51 9.31
CA GLN A 199 9.36 8.44 7.86
C GLN A 199 8.72 9.69 7.27
N SER A 200 8.58 10.76 8.05
CA SER A 200 8.05 12.05 7.58
C SER A 200 8.77 12.53 6.31
N GLY A 201 8.00 13.06 5.36
CA GLY A 201 8.49 13.47 4.04
C GLY A 201 8.70 12.34 3.02
N SER A 202 8.63 11.06 3.41
CA SER A 202 8.73 9.92 2.47
C SER A 202 7.43 9.14 2.28
N LEU A 203 6.42 9.37 3.13
CA LEU A 203 5.13 8.67 3.07
C LEU A 203 4.36 9.06 1.80
N ALA A 204 4.17 8.09 0.90
CA ALA A 204 3.30 8.22 -0.27
C ALA A 204 1.94 7.58 -0.05
N HIS A 205 1.88 6.49 0.74
CA HIS A 205 0.64 5.80 1.06
C HIS A 205 0.69 5.20 2.46
N VAL A 206 -0.49 4.97 3.06
CA VAL A 206 -0.60 4.35 4.39
C VAL A 206 -1.68 3.28 4.35
N HIS A 207 -1.38 2.11 4.91
CA HIS A 207 -2.36 1.07 5.18
C HIS A 207 -2.61 0.92 6.67
N VAL A 208 -3.85 0.53 7.01
CA VAL A 208 -4.28 0.30 8.39
C VAL A 208 -5.01 -1.02 8.54
N ALA A 209 -4.62 -1.75 9.58
CA ALA A 209 -5.30 -2.89 10.16
C ALA A 209 -4.83 -3.02 11.61
N ASP A 210 -5.68 -3.53 12.50
CA ASP A 210 -5.30 -3.69 13.91
C ASP A 210 -4.49 -4.98 14.15
N TYR A 211 -3.67 -4.99 15.17
CA TYR A 211 -2.79 -6.10 15.53
C TYR A 211 -3.28 -6.77 16.83
N PRO A 212 -3.35 -8.12 16.92
CA PRO A 212 -2.59 -9.08 16.12
C PRO A 212 -3.32 -9.68 14.90
N ASP A 213 -4.64 -9.61 14.85
CA ASP A 213 -5.43 -10.45 13.94
C ASP A 213 -5.69 -9.81 12.56
N ARG A 214 -5.21 -8.59 12.33
CA ARG A 214 -5.40 -7.81 11.08
C ARG A 214 -6.88 -7.55 10.80
N HIS A 215 -7.64 -7.18 11.84
CA HIS A 215 -9.06 -6.80 11.80
C HIS A 215 -9.24 -5.27 11.72
N GLU A 216 -10.46 -4.79 11.87
CA GLU A 216 -10.86 -3.39 11.79
C GLU A 216 -9.96 -2.48 12.64
N PRO A 217 -9.56 -1.29 12.16
CA PRO A 217 -8.82 -0.32 12.97
C PRO A 217 -9.54 0.02 14.30
N GLY A 218 -8.91 -0.32 15.43
CA GLY A 218 -9.44 -0.11 16.78
C GLY A 218 -10.11 -1.35 17.39
N SER A 219 -9.99 -2.52 16.75
CA SER A 219 -10.50 -3.79 17.29
C SER A 219 -9.60 -4.42 18.36
N ALA A 220 -8.34 -3.97 18.51
CA ALA A 220 -7.35 -4.60 19.37
C ALA A 220 -6.38 -3.58 20.01
N ASN A 221 -5.10 -3.61 19.64
CA ASN A 221 -4.02 -3.03 20.47
C ASN A 221 -3.44 -1.72 19.95
N ILE A 222 -3.73 -1.33 18.71
CA ILE A 222 -3.13 -0.12 18.12
C ILE A 222 -3.95 1.12 18.47
N ASP A 223 -3.30 2.14 19.03
CA ASP A 223 -3.91 3.45 19.26
C ASP A 223 -3.98 4.23 17.94
N PHE A 224 -5.10 4.08 17.24
CA PHE A 224 -5.31 4.76 15.97
C PHE A 224 -5.51 6.27 16.10
N ASP A 225 -5.91 6.82 17.24
CA ASP A 225 -6.00 8.28 17.39
C ASP A 225 -4.60 8.89 17.41
N ALA A 226 -3.65 8.23 18.10
CA ALA A 226 -2.25 8.60 18.10
C ALA A 226 -1.60 8.43 16.70
N VAL A 227 -1.94 7.36 15.97
CA VAL A 227 -1.50 7.16 14.56
C VAL A 227 -1.98 8.31 13.67
N LEU A 228 -3.26 8.68 13.75
CA LEU A 228 -3.82 9.77 12.97
C LEU A 228 -3.20 11.12 13.33
N ALA A 229 -2.89 11.35 14.61
CA ALA A 229 -2.17 12.55 15.05
C ALA A 229 -0.75 12.59 14.45
N ALA A 230 -0.01 11.49 14.53
CA ALA A 230 1.33 11.38 13.96
C ALA A 230 1.35 11.65 12.44
N LEU A 231 0.34 11.15 11.70
CA LEU A 231 0.20 11.41 10.28
C LEU A 231 -0.04 12.90 9.98
N ARG A 232 -0.87 13.57 10.78
CA ARG A 232 -1.09 15.03 10.65
C ARG A 232 0.18 15.81 10.94
N ASP A 233 0.89 15.47 12.01
CA ASP A 233 2.15 16.12 12.40
C ASP A 233 3.26 15.90 11.36
N ALA A 234 3.27 14.74 10.71
CA ALA A 234 4.14 14.44 9.57
C ALA A 234 3.72 15.16 8.27
N GLY A 235 2.61 15.89 8.26
CA GLY A 235 2.07 16.57 7.08
C GLY A 235 1.49 15.64 6.02
N TYR A 236 1.14 14.40 6.37
CA TYR A 236 0.58 13.43 5.44
C TYR A 236 -0.82 13.85 4.98
N SER A 237 -1.05 13.81 3.67
CA SER A 237 -2.33 14.19 3.02
C SER A 237 -2.81 13.20 1.95
N GLY A 238 -2.18 12.03 1.90
CA GLY A 238 -2.52 10.94 1.00
C GLY A 238 -3.78 10.17 1.43
N PHE A 239 -3.96 8.99 0.85
CA PHE A 239 -5.04 8.08 1.22
C PHE A 239 -4.64 7.21 2.42
N ILE A 240 -5.61 6.80 3.23
CA ILE A 240 -5.43 5.72 4.20
C ILE A 240 -6.26 4.53 3.70
N GLY A 241 -5.58 3.43 3.35
CA GLY A 241 -6.20 2.21 2.86
C GLY A 241 -6.53 1.25 3.98
N GLY A 242 -7.78 0.81 4.06
CA GLY A 242 -8.20 -0.25 4.98
C GLY A 242 -7.84 -1.63 4.45
N GLU A 243 -6.64 -2.12 4.75
CA GLU A 243 -6.14 -3.44 4.33
C GLU A 243 -6.20 -4.46 5.49
N TYR A 244 -7.41 -4.77 5.91
CA TYR A 244 -7.70 -5.68 7.01
C TYR A 244 -8.73 -6.73 6.61
N SER A 245 -8.67 -7.91 7.23
CA SER A 245 -9.70 -8.93 7.10
C SER A 245 -10.86 -8.60 8.04
N PRO A 246 -12.06 -8.30 7.54
CA PRO A 246 -13.20 -8.02 8.42
C PRO A 246 -13.48 -9.19 9.38
N ALA A 247 -13.80 -8.88 10.64
CA ALA A 247 -14.13 -9.91 11.63
C ALA A 247 -15.51 -10.57 11.36
N GLY A 248 -16.36 -9.92 10.57
CA GLY A 248 -17.67 -10.38 10.15
C GLY A 248 -18.04 -9.79 8.79
N GLU A 249 -19.32 -9.46 8.60
CA GLU A 249 -19.75 -8.75 7.39
C GLU A 249 -19.06 -7.38 7.32
N THR A 250 -18.36 -7.11 6.20
CA THR A 250 -17.59 -5.89 6.00
C THR A 250 -18.34 -4.62 6.43
N ALA A 251 -19.58 -4.44 5.97
CA ALA A 251 -20.37 -3.23 6.24
C ALA A 251 -20.65 -2.98 7.74
N ALA A 252 -20.76 -4.05 8.54
CA ALA A 252 -20.99 -3.94 9.98
C ALA A 252 -19.75 -3.44 10.74
N GLY A 253 -18.54 -3.64 10.18
CA GLY A 253 -17.26 -3.26 10.77
C GLY A 253 -16.78 -1.84 10.44
N LEU A 254 -17.49 -1.07 9.61
CA LEU A 254 -17.00 0.21 9.07
C LEU A 254 -17.16 1.44 10.00
N GLY A 255 -17.46 1.23 11.28
CA GLY A 255 -17.59 2.33 12.25
C GLY A 255 -16.35 3.21 12.38
N TRP A 256 -15.16 2.68 12.05
CA TRP A 256 -13.89 3.41 12.08
C TRP A 256 -13.79 4.50 10.99
N LEU A 257 -14.53 4.41 9.88
CA LEU A 257 -14.48 5.41 8.79
C LEU A 257 -14.83 6.81 9.31
N GLU A 258 -15.93 6.91 10.07
CA GLU A 258 -16.37 8.18 10.65
C GLU A 258 -15.36 8.69 11.69
N ARG A 259 -14.77 7.81 12.51
CA ARG A 259 -13.72 8.21 13.47
C ARG A 259 -12.52 8.84 12.76
N PHE A 260 -12.05 8.22 11.67
CA PHE A 260 -10.89 8.70 10.92
C PHE A 260 -11.19 10.02 10.19
N ARG A 261 -12.45 10.22 9.78
CA ARG A 261 -12.92 11.49 9.19
C ARG A 261 -13.10 12.60 10.21
N SER A 262 -13.59 12.26 11.40
CA SER A 262 -14.08 13.19 12.44
C SER A 262 -13.06 13.54 13.51
N ALA A 263 -11.89 12.88 13.55
CA ALA A 263 -10.76 13.21 14.42
C ALA A 263 -10.22 14.63 14.16
N LYS A 264 -11.01 15.61 14.59
CA LYS A 264 -10.65 17.01 14.77
C LYS A 264 -9.82 17.09 16.06
N GLU A 265 -8.82 17.96 16.04
CA GLU A 265 -7.93 18.24 17.17
C GLU A 265 -8.69 18.35 18.50
N ASP A 266 -8.08 17.81 19.56
CA ASP A 266 -8.47 18.10 20.93
C ASP A 266 -8.37 19.62 21.17
N PRO A 267 -9.49 20.33 21.43
CA PRO A 267 -9.44 21.77 21.70
C PRO A 267 -8.71 22.12 23.02
N ASN A 268 -8.25 21.13 23.79
CA ASN A 268 -7.50 21.32 25.05
C ASN A 268 -6.01 20.94 24.96
N ALA A 269 -5.43 20.76 23.77
CA ALA A 269 -3.98 20.69 23.65
C ALA A 269 -3.37 22.09 23.92
N VAL A 270 -3.12 22.36 25.20
CA VAL A 270 -2.41 23.55 25.73
C VAL A 270 -0.94 23.22 25.96
#